data_AF-A0A4R1F9D9-F1
#
_entry.id   AF-A0A4R1F9D9-F1
#
_cell.length_a   1.000
_cell.length_b   1.000
_cell.length_c   1.000
_cell.angle_alpha   90.00
_cell.angle_beta   90.00
_cell.angle_gamma   90.00
#
_symmetry.space_group_name_H-M   'P 1'
#
loop_
_entity.id
_entity.type
_entity.pdbx_description
1 polymer ?
#
loop_
_entity_poly.entity_id
_entity_poly.type
_entity_poly.pdbx_seq_one_letter_code
_entity_poly.pdbx_strand_id
1 'polypeptide(L)'
;MNTDEGTDAVGSDAVVAILADMQTELLLTIAVARMAPRAGAAAVQLIRGQVPFLGQTYGYNRTNIRTPAGFDVCDPSGLFPVWKGSSTTIPADLLLDALAHGSEHHAWGGRMWLPTFFSRWEEDYRHRLADAHGCKPRDFQIPFFGDLRKLRNDIAHRGGVARAKGAATCEILQWFEAGDPIVLDHTHFKEIIEKFPWLELATPPTPAPAGKANFATNIDDDLALRVEQATLEDGLNRAEVADAALEAWLTQRGK
;
A
#
# COMPACT_ATOMS: atom_id res chain seq x y z
N MET A 1 28.07 -41.45 -10.78
CA MET A 1 27.94 -40.09 -11.32
C MET A 1 26.47 -39.93 -11.67
N ASN A 2 25.66 -39.69 -10.63
CA ASN A 2 24.21 -39.59 -10.76
C ASN A 2 23.84 -38.11 -10.72
N THR A 3 22.98 -37.74 -11.66
CA THR A 3 22.47 -36.42 -11.99
C THR A 3 21.57 -35.88 -10.88
N ASP A 4 21.91 -34.68 -10.39
CA ASP A 4 21.09 -33.84 -9.51
C ASP A 4 20.28 -32.82 -10.36
N GLU A 5 19.85 -33.23 -11.56
CA GLU A 5 19.13 -32.34 -12.51
C GLU A 5 17.63 -32.22 -12.22
N GLY A 6 17.10 -32.98 -11.25
CA GLY A 6 15.67 -33.02 -10.94
C GLY A 6 15.18 -31.93 -9.98
N THR A 7 16.07 -31.40 -9.13
CA THR A 7 15.70 -30.48 -8.05
C THR A 7 15.67 -29.02 -8.53
N ASP A 8 16.58 -28.65 -9.42
CA ASP A 8 16.71 -27.29 -9.96
C ASP A 8 15.57 -26.92 -10.92
N ALA A 9 15.06 -27.88 -11.69
CA ALA A 9 13.97 -27.65 -12.65
C ALA A 9 12.65 -27.30 -11.94
N VAL A 10 12.35 -27.97 -10.81
CA VAL A 10 11.13 -27.74 -10.03
C VAL A 10 11.15 -26.38 -9.34
N GLY A 11 12.31 -25.95 -8.83
CA GLY A 11 12.49 -24.61 -8.25
C GLY A 11 12.31 -23.50 -9.29
N SER A 12 12.87 -23.68 -10.49
CA SER A 12 12.76 -22.71 -11.58
C SER A 12 11.31 -22.51 -12.05
N ASP A 13 10.54 -23.59 -12.22
CA ASP A 13 9.13 -23.51 -12.64
C ASP A 13 8.24 -22.83 -11.58
N ALA A 14 8.51 -23.09 -10.30
CA ALA A 14 7.79 -22.45 -9.20
C ALA A 14 8.05 -20.93 -9.17
N VAL A 15 9.31 -20.49 -9.35
CA VAL A 15 9.66 -19.07 -9.42
C VAL A 15 8.92 -18.38 -10.57
N VAL A 16 8.91 -18.97 -11.77
CA VAL A 16 8.21 -18.39 -12.94
C VAL A 16 6.71 -18.21 -12.65
N ALA A 17 6.05 -19.21 -12.07
CA ALA A 17 4.64 -19.12 -11.72
C ALA A 17 4.37 -18.01 -10.68
N ILE A 18 5.20 -17.92 -9.63
CA ILE A 18 5.05 -16.87 -8.60
C ILE A 18 5.20 -15.47 -9.22
N LEU A 19 6.17 -15.28 -10.12
CA LEU A 19 6.38 -13.99 -10.79
C LEU A 19 5.21 -13.61 -11.70
N ALA A 20 4.61 -14.57 -12.42
CA ALA A 20 3.44 -14.33 -13.25
C ALA A 20 2.20 -13.93 -12.42
N ASP A 21 1.97 -14.60 -11.29
CA ASP A 21 0.91 -14.23 -10.34
C ASP A 21 1.12 -12.80 -9.82
N MET A 22 2.35 -12.49 -9.40
CA MET A 22 2.72 -11.20 -8.84
C MET A 22 2.58 -10.06 -9.87
N GLN A 23 2.94 -10.31 -11.13
CA GLN A 23 2.74 -9.36 -12.23
C GLN A 23 1.26 -9.08 -12.46
N THR A 24 0.43 -10.13 -12.47
CA THR A 24 -1.02 -10.00 -12.64
C THR A 24 -1.62 -9.18 -11.50
N GLU A 25 -1.27 -9.47 -10.25
CA GLU A 25 -1.75 -8.74 -9.07
C GLU A 25 -1.31 -7.27 -9.09
N LEU A 26 -0.05 -6.99 -9.43
CA LEU A 26 0.45 -5.62 -9.57
C LEU A 26 -0.38 -4.82 -10.57
N LEU A 27 -0.58 -5.39 -11.77
CA LEU A 27 -1.31 -4.73 -12.85
C LEU A 27 -2.79 -4.54 -12.48
N LEU A 28 -3.44 -5.54 -11.90
CA LEU A 28 -4.82 -5.46 -11.45
C LEU A 28 -4.99 -4.41 -10.36
N THR A 29 -4.11 -4.39 -9.36
CA THR A 29 -4.19 -3.44 -8.25
C THR A 29 -4.00 -2.00 -8.75
N ILE A 30 -3.02 -1.76 -9.64
CA ILE A 30 -2.83 -0.45 -10.29
C ILE A 30 -4.05 -0.08 -11.13
N ALA A 31 -4.59 -1.01 -11.92
CA ALA A 31 -5.75 -0.76 -12.76
C ALA A 31 -6.97 -0.35 -11.93
N VAL A 32 -7.28 -1.09 -10.86
CA VAL A 32 -8.38 -0.79 -9.94
C VAL A 32 -8.18 0.58 -9.27
N ALA A 33 -6.98 0.88 -8.75
CA ALA A 33 -6.69 2.17 -8.13
C ALA A 33 -6.84 3.35 -9.09
N ARG A 34 -6.50 3.15 -10.38
CA ARG A 34 -6.68 4.16 -11.42
C ARG A 34 -8.12 4.26 -11.91
N MET A 35 -8.87 3.16 -11.86
CA MET A 35 -10.26 3.09 -12.28
C MET A 35 -11.21 3.59 -11.21
N ALA A 36 -10.99 3.36 -9.92
CA ALA A 36 -11.93 3.79 -8.89
C ALA A 36 -12.26 5.30 -8.96
N PRO A 37 -11.29 6.22 -9.21
CA PRO A 37 -11.60 7.61 -9.49
C PRO A 37 -12.19 7.86 -10.89
N ARG A 38 -11.69 7.17 -11.93
CA ARG A 38 -12.03 7.43 -13.33
C ARG A 38 -13.33 6.79 -13.82
N ALA A 39 -13.66 5.59 -13.38
CA ALA A 39 -14.92 4.90 -13.64
C ALA A 39 -16.08 5.64 -12.96
N GLY A 40 -15.84 6.17 -11.76
CA GLY A 40 -16.71 7.17 -11.15
C GLY A 40 -16.88 8.39 -12.06
N ALA A 41 -15.80 9.05 -12.50
CA ALA A 41 -15.88 10.18 -13.43
C ALA A 41 -16.57 9.87 -14.78
N ALA A 42 -16.40 8.66 -15.33
CA ALA A 42 -17.02 8.23 -16.58
C ALA A 42 -18.51 7.89 -16.42
N ALA A 43 -18.90 7.18 -15.35
CA ALA A 43 -20.30 7.00 -14.97
C ALA A 43 -20.97 8.35 -14.73
N VAL A 44 -20.24 9.30 -14.17
CA VAL A 44 -20.68 10.68 -13.97
C VAL A 44 -20.88 11.45 -15.27
N GLN A 45 -19.99 11.30 -16.25
CA GLN A 45 -20.18 11.91 -17.58
C GLN A 45 -21.36 11.30 -18.33
N LEU A 46 -21.58 9.98 -18.19
CA LEU A 46 -22.76 9.30 -18.71
C LEU A 46 -24.05 9.78 -18.04
N ILE A 47 -24.05 9.96 -16.71
CA ILE A 47 -25.18 10.53 -15.97
C ILE A 47 -25.40 12.00 -16.36
N ARG A 48 -24.34 12.81 -16.47
CA ARG A 48 -24.43 14.20 -16.95
C ARG A 48 -24.92 14.31 -18.41
N GLY A 49 -24.64 13.31 -19.24
CA GLY A 49 -25.05 13.26 -20.65
C GLY A 49 -26.43 12.65 -20.90
N GLN A 50 -26.92 11.77 -20.02
CA GLN A 50 -28.24 11.14 -20.12
C GLN A 50 -29.31 11.77 -19.20
N VAL A 51 -28.93 12.57 -18.20
CA VAL A 51 -29.86 13.37 -17.39
C VAL A 51 -29.80 14.82 -17.89
N PRO A 52 -30.82 15.31 -18.61
CA PRO A 52 -30.75 16.63 -19.20
C PRO A 52 -30.83 17.74 -18.14
N PHE A 53 -29.80 18.60 -18.19
CA PHE A 53 -29.90 20.07 -18.16
C PHE A 53 -29.95 20.81 -16.81
N LEU A 54 -29.02 21.76 -16.67
CA LEU A 54 -28.89 22.88 -15.69
C LEU A 54 -27.99 22.67 -14.48
N GLY A 55 -26.71 22.34 -14.68
CA GLY A 55 -25.62 22.74 -13.76
C GLY A 55 -25.68 22.24 -12.31
N GLN A 56 -26.71 21.48 -11.94
CA GLN A 56 -26.93 20.87 -10.64
C GLN A 56 -27.70 19.56 -10.83
N THR A 57 -27.29 18.54 -10.11
CA THR A 57 -27.82 17.17 -10.17
C THR A 57 -29.17 17.11 -9.46
N TYR A 58 -30.25 17.62 -10.05
CA TYR A 58 -31.61 17.45 -9.53
C TYR A 58 -32.42 16.53 -10.43
N GLY A 59 -33.27 15.70 -9.81
CA GLY A 59 -34.31 14.95 -10.50
C GLY A 59 -35.68 15.31 -9.94
N TYR A 60 -36.70 15.00 -10.74
CA TYR A 60 -38.10 15.24 -10.38
C TYR A 60 -38.67 13.99 -9.69
N ASN A 61 -39.23 14.16 -8.49
CA ASN A 61 -40.15 13.18 -7.94
C ASN A 61 -41.53 13.31 -8.61
N ARG A 62 -42.37 12.28 -8.52
CA ARG A 62 -43.79 12.22 -8.94
C ARG A 62 -44.66 13.39 -8.44
N THR A 63 -44.16 14.16 -7.48
CA THR A 63 -44.79 15.34 -6.86
C THR A 63 -44.15 16.69 -7.25
N ASN A 64 -43.32 16.77 -8.30
CA ASN A 64 -42.68 18.01 -8.79
C ASN A 64 -41.73 18.73 -7.82
N ILE A 65 -41.30 18.06 -6.74
CA ILE A 65 -40.26 18.59 -5.86
C ILE A 65 -38.90 18.28 -6.50
N ARG A 66 -38.06 19.31 -6.68
CA ARG A 66 -36.65 19.15 -7.06
C ARG A 66 -35.91 18.53 -5.88
N THR A 67 -35.60 17.24 -5.94
CA THR A 67 -34.71 16.61 -4.96
C THR A 67 -33.32 16.50 -5.59
N PRO A 68 -32.25 16.91 -4.89
CA PRO A 68 -30.90 16.65 -5.38
C PRO A 68 -30.72 15.14 -5.52
N ALA A 69 -30.22 14.70 -6.67
CA ALA A 69 -29.77 13.34 -6.90
C ALA A 69 -28.69 13.02 -5.88
N GLY A 70 -28.78 11.86 -5.27
CA GLY A 70 -27.70 11.30 -4.47
C GLY A 70 -27.36 9.90 -4.91
N PHE A 71 -26.33 9.33 -4.31
CA PHE A 71 -25.99 7.92 -4.45
C PHE A 71 -26.06 7.25 -3.09
N ASP A 72 -26.77 6.12 -3.02
CA ASP A 72 -26.73 5.27 -1.82
C ASP A 72 -25.42 4.46 -1.84
N VAL A 73 -24.54 4.72 -0.89
CA VAL A 73 -23.24 4.03 -0.80
C VAL A 73 -23.37 2.63 -0.19
N CYS A 74 -24.55 2.28 0.33
CA CYS A 74 -24.84 0.98 0.94
C CYS A 74 -25.76 0.11 0.07
N ASP A 75 -26.07 0.50 -1.17
CA ASP A 75 -26.87 -0.36 -2.06
C ASP A 75 -26.10 -1.65 -2.39
N PRO A 76 -26.73 -2.83 -2.29
CA PRO A 76 -26.06 -4.12 -2.49
C PRO A 76 -25.53 -4.31 -3.93
N SER A 77 -25.99 -3.51 -4.88
CA SER A 77 -25.55 -3.52 -6.28
C SER A 77 -24.39 -2.54 -6.54
N GLY A 78 -23.92 -1.80 -5.52
CA GLY A 78 -22.88 -0.79 -5.61
C GLY A 78 -23.42 0.64 -5.54
N LEU A 79 -22.82 1.59 -6.27
CA LEU A 79 -23.28 2.98 -6.29
C LEU A 79 -24.54 3.13 -7.15
N PHE A 80 -25.71 3.27 -6.51
CA PHE A 80 -27.00 3.43 -7.19
C PHE A 80 -27.60 4.83 -7.00
N PRO A 81 -28.13 5.49 -8.05
CA PRO A 81 -28.73 6.82 -7.92
C PRO A 81 -30.07 6.76 -7.16
N VAL A 82 -30.25 7.66 -6.20
CA VAL A 82 -31.45 7.78 -5.38
C VAL A 82 -31.99 9.21 -5.38
N TRP A 83 -33.32 9.32 -5.28
CA TRP A 83 -34.05 10.60 -5.29
C TRP A 83 -34.66 10.96 -3.94
N LYS A 84 -34.37 10.15 -2.92
CA LYS A 84 -34.77 10.36 -1.53
C LYS A 84 -33.52 10.20 -0.68
N GLY A 85 -33.11 11.28 -0.01
CA GLY A 85 -31.98 11.23 0.90
C GLY A 85 -32.23 10.28 2.07
N SER A 86 -31.18 9.53 2.41
CA SER A 86 -31.04 8.72 3.62
C SER A 86 -29.72 9.09 4.31
N SER A 87 -29.45 8.50 5.49
CA SER A 87 -28.14 8.58 6.14
C SER A 87 -27.01 7.91 5.35
N THR A 88 -27.33 7.14 4.31
CA THR A 88 -26.39 6.43 3.43
C THR A 88 -26.26 7.10 2.07
N THR A 89 -26.94 8.23 1.85
CA THR A 89 -26.92 8.94 0.56
C THR A 89 -25.87 10.05 0.56
N ILE A 90 -24.99 10.07 -0.44
CA ILE A 90 -24.11 11.22 -0.73
C ILE A 90 -24.69 12.06 -1.88
N PRO A 91 -24.71 13.40 -1.78
CA PRO A 91 -25.09 14.26 -2.90
C PRO A 91 -24.23 13.98 -4.12
N ALA A 92 -24.86 13.92 -5.30
CA ALA A 92 -24.16 13.57 -6.52
C ALA A 92 -23.03 14.57 -6.83
N ASP A 93 -23.28 15.88 -6.73
CA ASP A 93 -22.30 16.95 -6.91
C ASP A 93 -21.04 16.78 -6.04
N LEU A 94 -21.21 16.48 -4.74
CA LEU A 94 -20.09 16.23 -3.84
C LEU A 94 -19.25 15.03 -4.29
N LEU A 95 -19.90 13.95 -4.72
CA LEU A 95 -19.22 12.79 -5.29
C LEU A 95 -18.50 13.15 -6.60
N LEU A 96 -19.08 14.03 -7.43
CA LEU A 96 -18.46 14.47 -8.70
C LEU A 96 -17.17 15.24 -8.44
N ASP A 97 -17.20 16.16 -7.49
CA ASP A 97 -16.04 16.98 -7.12
C ASP A 97 -14.94 16.13 -6.49
N ALA A 98 -15.32 15.14 -5.67
CA ALA A 98 -14.39 14.16 -5.11
C ALA A 98 -13.71 13.31 -6.20
N LEU A 99 -14.40 12.96 -7.29
CA LEU A 99 -13.81 12.12 -8.34
C LEU A 99 -13.11 12.92 -9.45
N ALA A 100 -13.21 14.25 -9.41
CA ALA A 100 -12.58 15.13 -10.38
C ALA A 100 -11.05 14.93 -10.40
N HIS A 101 -10.46 15.00 -11.59
CA HIS A 101 -9.01 14.94 -11.71
C HIS A 101 -8.36 16.11 -10.95
N GLY A 102 -7.34 15.81 -10.14
CA GLY A 102 -6.67 16.79 -9.28
C GLY A 102 -7.31 16.97 -7.90
N SER A 103 -8.45 16.34 -7.61
CA SER A 103 -9.00 16.32 -6.25
C SER A 103 -8.13 15.47 -5.32
N GLU A 104 -8.27 15.72 -4.02
CA GLU A 104 -7.58 14.93 -2.98
C GLU A 104 -8.07 13.47 -2.95
N HIS A 105 -9.35 13.20 -3.19
CA HIS A 105 -9.89 11.83 -3.26
C HIS A 105 -9.43 11.08 -4.52
N HIS A 106 -9.27 11.76 -5.66
CA HIS A 106 -8.66 11.18 -6.86
C HIS A 106 -7.19 10.82 -6.59
N ALA A 107 -6.43 11.71 -5.95
CA ALA A 107 -5.05 11.45 -5.57
C ALA A 107 -4.96 10.30 -4.55
N TRP A 108 -5.83 10.28 -3.55
CA TRP A 108 -5.95 9.20 -2.57
C TRP A 108 -6.19 7.85 -3.25
N GLY A 109 -7.22 7.74 -4.10
CA GLY A 109 -7.52 6.50 -4.83
C GLY A 109 -6.35 6.02 -5.67
N GLY A 110 -5.64 6.93 -6.32
CA GLY A 110 -4.42 6.64 -7.09
C GLY A 110 -3.25 6.10 -6.24
N ARG A 111 -3.20 6.37 -4.94
CA ARG A 111 -2.15 5.87 -4.01
C ARG A 111 -2.48 4.48 -3.44
N MET A 112 -3.76 4.08 -3.43
CA MET A 112 -4.24 2.91 -2.68
C MET A 112 -3.75 1.56 -3.22
N TRP A 113 -3.22 1.50 -4.44
CA TRP A 113 -2.58 0.29 -4.92
C TRP A 113 -1.35 -0.08 -4.10
N LEU A 114 -0.60 0.93 -3.62
CA LEU A 114 0.71 0.71 -3.04
C LEU A 114 0.64 -0.01 -1.68
N PRO A 115 -0.17 0.44 -0.69
CA PRO A 115 -0.36 -0.32 0.54
C PRO A 115 -0.86 -1.74 0.28
N THR A 116 -1.83 -1.90 -0.62
CA THR A 116 -2.43 -3.21 -0.96
C THR A 116 -1.39 -4.17 -1.52
N PHE A 117 -0.69 -3.77 -2.59
CA PHE A 117 0.33 -4.59 -3.22
C PHE A 117 1.52 -4.85 -2.29
N PHE A 118 1.97 -3.82 -1.55
CA PHE A 118 3.11 -3.96 -0.66
C PHE A 118 2.83 -4.91 0.53
N SER A 119 1.61 -4.93 1.05
CA SER A 119 1.19 -5.95 2.04
C SER A 119 1.27 -7.35 1.45
N ARG A 120 0.76 -7.58 0.23
CA ARG A 120 0.89 -8.88 -0.46
C ARG A 120 2.34 -9.28 -0.68
N TRP A 121 3.20 -8.32 -1.02
CA TRP A 121 4.63 -8.56 -1.13
C TRP A 121 5.23 -9.07 0.19
N GLU A 122 5.04 -8.34 1.30
CA GLU A 122 5.65 -8.71 2.59
C GLU A 122 5.04 -9.97 3.21
N GLU A 123 3.74 -10.21 3.03
CA GLU A 123 3.03 -11.30 3.71
C GLU A 123 3.00 -12.60 2.91
N ASP A 124 3.14 -12.56 1.57
CA ASP A 124 3.01 -13.73 0.71
C ASP A 124 4.17 -13.87 -0.28
N TYR A 125 4.26 -13.00 -1.29
CA TYR A 125 5.17 -13.21 -2.43
C TYR A 125 6.63 -13.33 -2.02
N ARG A 126 7.09 -12.52 -1.06
CA ARG A 126 8.46 -12.58 -0.54
C ARG A 126 8.78 -13.91 0.13
N HIS A 127 7.79 -14.52 0.80
CA HIS A 127 7.92 -15.81 1.45
C HIS A 127 7.92 -16.95 0.42
N ARG A 128 6.96 -16.96 -0.50
CA ARG A 128 6.89 -17.95 -1.58
C ARG A 128 8.16 -17.96 -2.44
N LEU A 129 8.70 -16.79 -2.77
CA LEU A 129 9.97 -16.68 -3.49
C LEU A 129 11.15 -17.18 -2.66
N ALA A 130 11.20 -16.88 -1.36
CA ALA A 130 12.27 -17.37 -0.50
C ALA A 130 12.28 -18.89 -0.41
N ASP A 131 11.10 -19.50 -0.25
CA ASP A 131 10.94 -20.95 -0.23
C ASP A 131 11.37 -21.57 -1.56
N ALA A 132 10.97 -20.99 -2.69
CA ALA A 132 11.33 -21.48 -4.02
C ALA A 132 12.83 -21.34 -4.33
N HIS A 133 13.48 -20.29 -3.82
CA HIS A 133 14.93 -20.07 -3.96
C HIS A 133 15.77 -20.76 -2.88
N GLY A 134 15.15 -21.38 -1.88
CA GLY A 134 15.85 -21.99 -0.74
C GLY A 134 16.60 -20.98 0.16
N CYS A 135 16.12 -19.74 0.23
CA CYS A 135 16.71 -18.65 1.03
C CYS A 135 15.74 -18.14 2.09
N LYS A 136 16.11 -17.08 2.82
CA LYS A 136 15.21 -16.44 3.79
C LYS A 136 14.52 -15.23 3.14
N PRO A 137 13.26 -14.92 3.51
CA PRO A 137 12.56 -13.73 3.02
C PRO A 137 13.37 -12.44 3.18
N ARG A 138 14.10 -12.32 4.31
CA ARG A 138 14.97 -11.17 4.60
C ARG A 138 16.15 -11.01 3.63
N ASP A 139 16.49 -12.02 2.83
CA ASP A 139 17.61 -11.96 1.90
C ASP A 139 17.25 -11.13 0.65
N PHE A 140 15.96 -10.95 0.35
CA PHE A 140 15.49 -10.01 -0.67
C PHE A 140 15.65 -8.55 -0.24
N GLN A 141 16.87 -8.01 -0.36
CA GLN A 141 17.21 -6.62 -0.07
C GLN A 141 17.27 -5.78 -1.36
N ILE A 142 16.16 -5.76 -2.10
CA ILE A 142 16.07 -5.07 -3.38
C ILE A 142 15.66 -3.59 -3.16
N PRO A 143 16.45 -2.59 -3.63
CA PRO A 143 16.18 -1.17 -3.41
C PRO A 143 14.78 -0.72 -3.87
N PHE A 144 14.26 -1.29 -4.95
CA PHE A 144 12.92 -0.99 -5.45
C PHE A 144 11.82 -1.21 -4.40
N PHE A 145 11.84 -2.35 -3.68
CA PHE A 145 10.88 -2.59 -2.58
C PHE A 145 11.19 -1.72 -1.36
N GLY A 146 12.46 -1.35 -1.15
CA GLY A 146 12.86 -0.33 -0.19
C GLY A 146 12.15 1.01 -0.44
N ASP A 147 12.06 1.42 -1.70
CA ASP A 147 11.37 2.64 -2.13
C ASP A 147 9.85 2.53 -2.01
N LEU A 148 9.25 1.40 -2.43
CA LEU A 148 7.83 1.15 -2.23
C LEU A 148 7.45 1.25 -0.74
N ARG A 149 8.30 0.72 0.15
CA ARG A 149 8.12 0.85 1.61
C ARG A 149 8.16 2.30 2.08
N LYS A 150 9.11 3.10 1.60
CA LYS A 150 9.25 4.54 1.94
C LYS A 150 7.99 5.31 1.50
N LEU A 151 7.58 5.13 0.25
CA LEU A 151 6.37 5.73 -0.33
C LEU A 151 5.11 5.33 0.46
N ARG A 152 4.93 4.03 0.73
CA ARG A 152 3.79 3.49 1.48
C ARG A 152 3.70 4.13 2.86
N ASN A 153 4.82 4.23 3.58
CA ASN A 153 4.84 4.78 4.93
C ASN A 153 4.40 6.26 4.94
N ASP A 154 4.80 7.03 3.94
CA ASP A 154 4.42 8.44 3.81
C ASP A 154 2.94 8.58 3.41
N ILE A 155 2.43 7.68 2.56
CA ILE A 155 0.99 7.57 2.23
C ILE A 155 0.16 7.21 3.47
N ALA A 156 0.53 6.17 4.20
CA ALA A 156 -0.29 5.62 5.29
C ALA A 156 -0.30 6.52 6.55
N HIS A 157 0.81 7.19 6.87
CA HIS A 157 0.96 7.86 8.17
C HIS A 157 0.96 9.40 8.11
N ARG A 158 1.02 10.01 6.92
CA ARG A 158 1.18 11.48 6.78
C ARG A 158 0.26 12.11 5.73
N GLY A 159 -0.85 11.45 5.40
CA GLY A 159 -1.81 11.96 4.42
C GLY A 159 -1.25 12.03 2.99
N GLY A 160 -0.19 11.27 2.69
CA GLY A 160 0.44 11.28 1.38
C GLY A 160 1.30 12.52 1.13
N VAL A 161 2.09 12.95 2.11
CA VAL A 161 3.12 13.99 1.96
C VAL A 161 4.51 13.37 2.14
N ALA A 162 5.41 13.63 1.19
CA ALA A 162 6.75 13.08 1.16
C ALA A 162 7.62 13.63 2.30
N ARG A 163 8.31 12.74 3.03
CA ARG A 163 9.23 13.12 4.11
C ARG A 163 10.67 13.17 3.63
N ALA A 164 11.47 14.04 4.27
CA ALA A 164 12.92 14.11 4.11
C ALA A 164 13.67 12.81 4.45
N LYS A 165 13.05 11.89 5.19
CA LYS A 165 13.57 10.53 5.48
C LYS A 165 12.66 9.42 4.93
N GLY A 166 11.81 9.75 3.95
CA GLY A 166 10.80 8.88 3.37
C GLY A 166 10.89 8.89 1.85
N ALA A 167 9.79 9.18 1.18
CA ALA A 167 9.69 9.21 -0.28
C ALA A 167 10.74 10.13 -0.94
N ALA A 168 11.17 11.20 -0.27
CA ALA A 168 12.21 12.10 -0.79
C ALA A 168 13.62 11.50 -0.81
N THR A 169 13.78 10.28 -0.29
CA THR A 169 15.05 9.54 -0.23
C THR A 169 14.97 8.22 -1.00
N CYS A 170 14.02 8.11 -1.92
CA CYS A 170 13.93 6.98 -2.81
C CYS A 170 15.18 6.89 -3.71
N GLU A 171 15.67 5.67 -3.94
CA GLU A 171 16.91 5.40 -4.67
C GLU A 171 16.65 5.19 -6.16
N ILE A 172 15.56 4.51 -6.48
CA ILE A 172 15.12 4.14 -7.82
C ILE A 172 13.94 5.02 -8.28
N LEU A 173 12.98 5.26 -7.39
CA LEU A 173 11.72 5.98 -7.66
C LEU A 173 11.80 7.44 -7.17
N GLN A 174 12.71 8.21 -7.76
CA GLN A 174 13.08 9.57 -7.35
C GLN A 174 12.06 10.63 -7.81
N TRP A 175 10.83 10.54 -7.32
CA TRP A 175 9.71 11.32 -7.84
C TRP A 175 9.39 12.59 -7.06
N PHE A 176 9.74 12.63 -5.77
CA PHE A 176 9.24 13.64 -4.85
C PHE A 176 10.38 14.25 -4.04
N GLU A 177 10.26 15.52 -3.72
CA GLU A 177 11.06 16.21 -2.71
C GLU A 177 10.35 16.22 -1.36
N ALA A 178 11.06 16.63 -0.30
CA ALA A 178 10.49 16.69 1.03
C ALA A 178 9.41 17.80 1.10
N GLY A 179 8.21 17.44 1.54
CA GLY A 179 7.06 18.35 1.59
C GLY A 179 6.10 18.22 0.40
N ASP A 180 6.50 17.51 -0.65
CA ASP A 180 5.64 17.33 -1.82
C ASP A 180 4.42 16.47 -1.50
N PRO A 181 3.22 16.85 -1.99
CA PRO A 181 2.09 15.93 -2.01
C PRO A 181 2.39 14.78 -2.98
N ILE A 182 2.27 13.54 -2.50
CA ILE A 182 2.52 12.33 -3.29
C ILE A 182 1.37 12.15 -4.28
N VAL A 183 1.39 12.77 -5.44
CA VAL A 183 0.34 12.59 -6.46
C VAL A 183 0.88 11.72 -7.57
N LEU A 184 0.37 10.48 -7.65
CA LEU A 184 0.78 9.55 -8.69
C LEU A 184 -0.02 9.81 -9.98
N ASP A 185 0.71 9.86 -11.08
CA ASP A 185 0.15 10.01 -12.43
C ASP A 185 0.61 8.87 -13.35
N HIS A 186 0.24 8.97 -14.62
CA HIS A 186 0.55 7.95 -15.61
C HIS A 186 2.05 7.68 -15.82
N THR A 187 2.95 8.66 -15.63
CA THR A 187 4.39 8.44 -15.81
C THR A 187 4.94 7.62 -14.65
N HIS A 188 4.49 7.91 -13.43
CA HIS A 188 4.83 7.12 -12.24
C HIS A 188 4.43 5.65 -12.39
N PHE A 189 3.19 5.37 -12.85
CA PHE A 189 2.73 3.99 -13.06
C PHE A 189 3.51 3.27 -14.16
N LYS A 190 3.84 3.97 -15.25
CA LYS A 190 4.65 3.41 -16.32
C LYS A 190 6.03 3.02 -15.79
N GLU A 191 6.65 3.91 -15.02
CA GLU A 191 7.98 3.68 -14.45
C GLU A 191 7.99 2.53 -13.43
N ILE A 192 6.92 2.34 -12.64
CA ILE A 192 6.77 1.16 -11.76
C ILE A 192 6.85 -0.14 -12.57
N ILE A 193 6.15 -0.20 -13.70
CA ILE A 193 6.10 -1.40 -14.54
C ILE A 193 7.45 -1.64 -15.22
N GLU A 194 8.08 -0.58 -15.73
CA GLU A 194 9.35 -0.65 -16.44
C GLU A 194 10.54 -0.98 -15.53
N LYS A 195 10.57 -0.41 -14.33
CA LYS A 195 11.66 -0.61 -13.35
C LYS A 195 11.41 -1.76 -12.38
N PHE A 196 10.30 -2.48 -12.51
CA PHE A 196 10.00 -3.58 -11.60
C PHE A 196 11.11 -4.65 -11.68
N PRO A 197 11.66 -5.12 -10.55
CA PRO A 197 12.88 -5.93 -10.53
C PRO A 197 12.64 -7.42 -10.88
N TRP A 198 11.97 -7.71 -12.00
CA TRP A 198 11.59 -9.07 -12.39
C TRP A 198 12.79 -10.02 -12.49
N LEU A 199 13.89 -9.55 -13.09
CA LEU A 199 15.10 -10.35 -13.26
C LEU A 199 15.81 -10.62 -11.92
N GLU A 200 15.87 -9.61 -11.04
CA GLU A 200 16.48 -9.78 -9.72
C GLU A 200 15.68 -10.75 -8.86
N LEU A 201 14.34 -10.73 -8.95
CA LEU A 201 13.46 -11.67 -8.24
C LEU A 201 13.53 -13.09 -8.81
N ALA A 202 13.86 -13.23 -10.10
CA ALA A 202 14.06 -14.52 -10.75
C ALA A 202 15.39 -15.18 -10.36
N THR A 203 16.30 -14.44 -9.73
CA THR A 203 17.59 -14.94 -9.26
C THR A 203 17.61 -15.14 -7.74
N PRO A 204 18.23 -16.22 -7.22
CA PRO A 204 18.42 -16.38 -5.79
C PRO A 204 19.20 -15.20 -5.21
N PRO A 205 18.72 -14.55 -4.14
CA PRO A 205 19.42 -13.40 -3.57
C PRO A 205 20.68 -13.83 -2.82
N THR A 206 21.61 -12.90 -2.66
CA THR A 206 22.75 -13.11 -1.76
C THR A 206 22.25 -13.11 -0.30
N PRO A 207 22.63 -14.09 0.53
CA PRO A 207 22.21 -14.14 1.93
C PRO A 207 22.55 -12.84 2.67
N ALA A 208 21.55 -12.24 3.30
CA ALA A 208 21.77 -11.04 4.09
C ALA A 208 22.41 -11.43 5.44
N PRO A 209 23.33 -10.61 5.97
CA PRO A 209 23.86 -10.82 7.31
C PRO A 209 22.71 -10.89 8.33
N ALA A 210 22.91 -11.64 9.41
CA ALA A 210 21.90 -11.74 10.46
C ALA A 210 21.64 -10.35 11.06
N GLY A 211 20.51 -9.74 10.68
CA GLY A 211 20.04 -8.49 11.25
C GLY A 211 19.49 -8.68 12.67
N LYS A 212 19.25 -7.56 13.36
CA LYS A 212 18.51 -7.56 14.63
C LYS A 212 17.10 -8.12 14.40
N ALA A 213 16.71 -9.15 15.14
CA ALA A 213 15.35 -9.66 15.11
C ALA A 213 14.44 -8.73 15.93
N ASN A 214 13.24 -8.43 15.42
CA ASN A 214 12.24 -7.71 16.19
C ASN A 214 11.59 -8.67 17.20
N PHE A 215 11.89 -8.49 18.48
CA PHE A 215 11.18 -9.16 19.58
C PHE A 215 9.90 -8.37 19.87
N ALA A 216 8.78 -8.81 19.30
CA ALA A 216 7.49 -8.15 19.51
C ALA A 216 7.03 -8.35 20.96
N THR A 217 6.96 -7.27 21.73
CA THR A 217 6.46 -7.26 23.11
C THR A 217 5.30 -6.29 23.25
N ASN A 218 4.22 -6.78 23.88
CA ASN A 218 3.23 -5.91 24.50
C ASN A 218 3.57 -5.86 25.99
N ILE A 219 4.09 -4.73 26.44
CA ILE A 219 4.33 -4.46 27.87
C ILE A 219 3.25 -3.52 28.38
N ASP A 220 3.01 -3.57 29.68
CA ASP A 220 2.11 -2.65 30.38
C ASP A 220 2.55 -1.19 30.20
N ASP A 221 1.59 -0.27 30.05
CA ASP A 221 1.85 1.15 29.76
C ASP A 221 2.61 1.85 30.90
N ASP A 222 2.35 1.51 32.17
CA ASP A 222 3.08 2.08 33.31
C ASP A 222 4.54 1.60 33.31
N LEU A 223 4.75 0.33 32.99
CA LEU A 223 6.08 -0.22 32.82
C LEU A 223 6.83 0.45 31.65
N ALA A 224 6.16 0.66 30.52
CA ALA A 224 6.74 1.34 29.37
C ALA A 224 7.18 2.77 29.72
N LEU A 225 6.34 3.52 30.43
CA LEU A 225 6.64 4.89 30.85
C LEU A 225 7.82 4.93 31.83
N ARG A 226 7.87 4.02 32.81
CA ARG A 226 8.98 3.94 33.77
C ARG A 226 10.31 3.58 33.11
N VAL A 227 10.29 2.66 32.14
CA VAL A 227 11.48 2.33 31.34
C VAL A 227 11.94 3.55 30.54
N GLU A 228 11.00 4.29 29.93
CA GLU A 228 11.35 5.50 29.17
C GLU A 228 11.99 6.59 30.06
N GLN A 229 11.46 6.81 31.26
CA GLN A 229 12.05 7.74 32.22
C GLN A 229 13.47 7.32 32.62
N ALA A 230 13.68 6.05 32.97
CA ALA A 230 15.00 5.54 33.32
C ALA A 230 15.99 5.62 32.13
N THR A 231 15.53 5.33 30.90
CA THR A 231 16.39 5.46 29.70
C THR A 231 16.87 6.89 29.47
N LEU A 232 16.01 7.87 29.74
CA LEU A 232 16.36 9.30 29.62
C LEU A 232 17.38 9.71 30.69
N GLU A 233 17.22 9.24 31.92
CA GLU A 233 18.16 9.51 33.03
C GLU A 233 19.55 8.92 32.75
N ASP A 234 19.59 7.70 32.21
CA ASP A 234 20.84 6.97 31.93
C ASP A 234 21.46 7.32 30.57
N GLY A 235 20.79 8.14 29.74
CA GLY A 235 21.24 8.49 28.40
C GLY A 235 21.24 7.32 27.40
N LEU A 236 20.45 6.28 27.69
CA LEU A 236 20.32 5.07 26.86
C LEU A 236 19.12 5.19 25.92
N ASN A 237 19.12 4.39 24.86
CA ASN A 237 17.94 4.21 24.01
C ASN A 237 17.19 2.91 24.36
N ARG A 238 15.91 2.82 23.95
CA ARG A 238 15.05 1.68 24.25
C ARG A 238 15.60 0.33 23.78
N ALA A 239 16.35 0.30 22.68
CA ALA A 239 16.93 -0.93 22.16
C ALA A 239 18.09 -1.42 23.03
N GLU A 240 18.91 -0.52 23.56
CA GLU A 240 20.01 -0.87 24.47
C GLU A 240 19.47 -1.47 25.77
N VAL A 241 18.40 -0.90 26.33
CA VAL A 241 17.76 -1.43 27.53
C VAL A 241 17.09 -2.79 27.26
N ALA A 242 16.45 -2.96 26.10
CA ALA A 242 15.86 -4.25 25.73
C ALA A 242 16.92 -5.35 25.55
N ASP A 243 18.01 -5.05 24.82
CA ASP A 243 19.12 -5.98 24.61
C ASP A 243 19.74 -6.39 25.97
N ALA A 244 20.03 -5.41 26.85
CA ALA A 244 20.58 -5.66 28.18
C ALA A 244 19.64 -6.47 29.08
N ALA A 245 18.33 -6.19 29.07
CA ALA A 245 17.34 -6.90 29.87
C ALA A 245 17.19 -8.36 29.42
N LEU A 246 17.21 -8.62 28.11
CA LEU A 246 17.14 -9.97 27.56
C LEU A 246 18.39 -10.78 27.90
N GLU A 247 19.58 -10.19 27.75
CA GLU A 247 20.85 -10.83 28.12
C GLU A 247 20.92 -11.15 29.62
N ALA A 248 20.47 -10.22 30.47
CA ALA A 248 20.40 -10.44 31.92
C ALA A 248 19.44 -11.60 32.25
N TRP A 249 18.29 -11.66 31.57
CA TRP A 249 17.31 -12.74 31.75
C TRP A 249 17.85 -14.11 31.29
N LEU A 250 18.58 -14.16 30.17
CA LEU A 250 19.22 -15.39 29.68
C LEU A 250 20.31 -15.86 30.66
N THR A 251 21.16 -14.95 31.11
CA THR A 251 22.22 -15.22 32.09
C THR A 251 21.64 -15.79 33.38
N GLN A 252 20.54 -15.22 33.89
CA GLN A 252 19.86 -15.72 35.08
C GLN A 252 19.36 -17.17 34.93
N ARG A 253 19.10 -17.62 33.69
CA ARG A 253 18.63 -18.98 33.38
C ARG A 253 19.73 -19.92 32.91
N GLY A 254 20.98 -19.47 32.89
CA GLY A 254 22.11 -20.26 32.38
C GLY A 254 21.93 -20.64 30.91
N LYS A 255 21.33 -19.75 30.12
CA LYS A 255 21.14 -19.91 28.68
C LYS A 255 22.11 -19.03 27.91
#